data_AF-A0A3A0BMD8-F1
#
_entry.id   AF-A0A3A0BMD8-F1
#
_cell.length_a   1.000
_cell.length_b   1.000
_cell.length_c   1.000
_cell.angle_alpha   90.00
_cell.angle_beta   90.00
_cell.angle_gamma   90.00
#
_symmetry.space_group_name_H-M   'P 1'
#
loop_
_entity.id
_entity.type
_entity.pdbx_description
1 polymer ?
#
loop_
_entity_poly.entity_id
_entity_poly.type
_entity_poly.pdbx_seq_one_letter_code
_entity_poly.pdbx_strand_id
1 'polypeptide(L)'
;MPTVTAEAGDGYVRLSWDDQAERGIDPVTLENDFEGYRVYRATDPEFRDVKVISTGRGTGPLGNGRPLAQFDMVNDKKGFSSQMVEGVAYYLGNNTGLAHTFIDTAVTNGQLYYYAVTAYDFGSDSLGFYPSENAIAVSRTPRGGTILPKNVVSVRPNPRVRGFTRAEASNTTRVAGRGTGSVQVEVVNSALVPDN
;
A
#
# COMPACT_ATOMS: atom_id res chain seq x y z
N MET A 1 10.21 -2.69 -1.51
CA MET A 1 9.28 -1.52 -1.46
C MET A 1 8.47 -1.44 -2.75
N PRO A 2 7.14 -1.37 -2.66
CA PRO A 2 6.26 -1.32 -3.83
C PRO A 2 6.28 0.05 -4.52
N THR A 3 5.79 0.08 -5.76
CA THR A 3 5.46 1.31 -6.50
C THR A 3 3.94 1.44 -6.57
N VAL A 4 3.38 2.56 -6.10
CA VAL A 4 1.92 2.77 -6.07
C VAL A 4 1.49 3.78 -7.13
N THR A 5 0.30 3.57 -7.69
CA THR A 5 -0.41 4.49 -8.57
C THR A 5 -1.83 4.69 -8.05
N ALA A 6 -2.48 5.78 -8.46
CA ALA A 6 -3.85 6.08 -8.06
C ALA A 6 -4.68 6.55 -9.26
N GLU A 7 -5.96 6.21 -9.22
CA GLU A 7 -7.01 6.77 -10.06
C GLU A 7 -8.12 7.33 -9.17
N ALA A 8 -8.41 8.62 -9.32
CA ALA A 8 -9.51 9.28 -8.61
C ALA A 8 -10.75 9.37 -9.51
N GLY A 9 -11.92 9.34 -8.90
CA GLY A 9 -13.18 9.68 -9.54
C GLY A 9 -14.15 10.35 -8.57
N ASP A 10 -15.43 10.29 -8.90
CA ASP A 10 -16.50 10.89 -8.09
C ASP A 10 -16.71 10.11 -6.79
N GLY A 11 -16.25 10.67 -5.67
CA GLY A 11 -16.41 10.06 -4.34
C GLY A 11 -15.54 8.82 -4.10
N TYR A 12 -14.52 8.57 -4.94
CA TYR A 12 -13.62 7.44 -4.73
C TYR A 12 -12.17 7.70 -5.16
N VAL A 13 -11.25 6.99 -4.52
CA VAL A 13 -9.86 6.82 -4.95
C VAL A 13 -9.56 5.34 -5.04
N ARG A 14 -9.07 4.89 -6.19
CA ARG A 14 -8.57 3.54 -6.39
C ARG A 14 -7.04 3.57 -6.44
N LEU A 15 -6.41 2.78 -5.58
CA LEU A 15 -4.98 2.55 -5.56
C LEU A 15 -4.65 1.23 -6.25
N SER A 16 -3.49 1.18 -6.88
CA SER A 16 -2.88 -0.07 -7.34
C SER A 16 -1.36 -0.03 -7.17
N TRP A 17 -0.73 -1.17 -6.94
CA TRP A 17 0.71 -1.26 -6.72
C TRP A 17 1.34 -2.53 -7.29
N ASP A 18 2.65 -2.49 -7.49
CA ASP A 18 3.43 -3.63 -7.97
C ASP A 18 3.78 -4.66 -6.87
N ASP A 19 4.17 -5.85 -7.31
CA ASP A 19 4.57 -6.98 -6.46
C ASP A 19 6.08 -7.00 -6.16
N GLN A 20 6.80 -5.91 -6.46
CA GLN A 20 8.26 -5.87 -6.33
C GLN A 20 8.75 -6.14 -4.90
N ALA A 21 7.92 -5.80 -3.90
CA ALA A 21 8.25 -6.04 -2.51
C ALA A 21 8.18 -7.52 -2.09
N GLU A 22 7.37 -8.34 -2.78
CA GLU A 22 7.14 -9.76 -2.43
C GLU A 22 8.34 -10.65 -2.75
N ARG A 23 9.31 -10.14 -3.52
CA ARG A 23 10.51 -10.87 -3.95
C ARG A 23 11.79 -10.37 -3.23
N GLY A 24 11.64 -9.49 -2.25
CA GLY A 24 12.77 -8.94 -1.49
C GLY A 24 13.37 -10.00 -0.58
N ILE A 25 14.63 -10.36 -0.80
CA ILE A 25 15.39 -11.18 0.14
C ILE A 25 16.07 -10.25 1.13
N ASP A 26 15.88 -10.48 2.43
CA ASP A 26 16.59 -9.73 3.47
C ASP A 26 18.09 -10.10 3.43
N PRO A 27 18.99 -9.10 3.34
CA PRO A 27 20.42 -9.34 3.15
C PRO A 27 21.11 -9.93 4.40
N VAL A 28 20.48 -9.89 5.56
CA VAL A 28 21.03 -10.38 6.82
C VAL A 28 20.53 -11.79 7.11
N THR A 29 19.23 -12.04 6.96
CA THR A 29 18.65 -13.37 7.18
C THR A 29 18.86 -14.30 5.98
N LEU A 30 19.06 -13.74 4.78
CA LEU A 30 19.08 -14.44 3.49
C LEU A 30 17.77 -15.15 3.15
N GLU A 31 16.69 -14.81 3.85
CA GLU A 31 15.34 -15.32 3.64
C GLU A 31 14.45 -14.22 3.07
N ASN A 32 13.37 -14.61 2.41
CA ASN A 32 12.30 -13.68 2.07
C ASN A 32 11.32 -13.64 3.25
N ASP A 33 11.33 -12.53 3.97
CA ASP A 33 10.54 -12.31 5.18
C ASP A 33 9.34 -11.37 4.96
N PHE A 34 9.00 -11.10 3.69
CA PHE A 34 7.79 -10.36 3.33
C PHE A 34 6.54 -11.00 3.93
N GLU A 35 5.68 -10.19 4.55
CA GLU A 35 4.43 -10.66 5.16
C GLU A 35 3.18 -10.01 4.56
N GLY A 36 3.26 -8.75 4.12
CA GLY A 36 2.09 -8.14 3.51
C GLY A 36 2.21 -6.66 3.19
N TYR A 37 1.05 -6.07 2.88
CA TYR A 37 0.88 -4.66 2.57
C TYR A 37 0.00 -3.92 3.56
N ARG A 38 0.30 -2.65 3.81
CA ARG A 38 -0.58 -1.71 4.51
C ARG A 38 -0.84 -0.49 3.65
N VAL A 39 -2.08 0.01 3.72
CA VAL A 39 -2.51 1.23 3.05
C VAL A 39 -2.76 2.29 4.11
N TYR A 40 -2.18 3.47 3.91
CA TYR A 40 -2.39 4.64 4.75
C TYR A 40 -3.01 5.77 3.95
N ARG A 41 -3.82 6.59 4.62
CA ARG A 41 -4.43 7.80 4.07
C ARG A 41 -4.21 8.96 5.02
N ALA A 42 -3.78 10.10 4.49
CA ALA A 42 -3.65 11.34 5.24
C ALA A 42 -4.17 12.54 4.44
N THR A 43 -4.47 13.61 5.16
CA THR A 43 -4.69 14.93 4.59
C THR A 43 -3.46 15.83 4.74
N ASP A 44 -2.59 15.52 5.70
CA ASP A 44 -1.24 16.10 5.84
C ASP A 44 -0.20 15.29 5.01
N PRO A 45 0.64 15.96 4.18
CA PRO A 45 1.70 15.29 3.40
C PRO A 45 2.71 14.51 4.24
N GLU A 46 2.89 14.83 5.51
CA GLU A 46 3.79 14.14 6.44
C GLU A 46 3.10 13.00 7.23
N PHE A 47 1.86 12.65 6.85
CA PHE A 47 1.07 11.58 7.45
C PHE A 47 0.90 11.73 8.98
N ARG A 48 0.88 12.96 9.49
CA ARG A 48 0.69 13.24 10.92
C ARG A 48 -0.63 12.67 11.44
N ASP A 49 -1.68 12.75 10.63
CA ASP A 49 -3.04 12.26 10.95
C ASP A 49 -3.09 10.74 11.23
N VAL A 50 -2.12 9.99 10.71
CA VAL A 50 -2.04 8.54 10.83
C VAL A 50 -1.27 8.11 12.09
N LYS A 51 -0.41 8.99 12.61
CA LYS A 51 0.47 8.68 13.73
C LYS A 51 -0.34 8.55 15.02
N VAL A 52 -0.16 7.43 15.71
CA VAL A 52 -0.80 7.15 17.01
C VAL A 52 0.29 6.98 18.05
N ILE A 53 0.11 7.63 19.21
CA ILE A 53 0.96 7.40 20.37
C ILE A 53 0.62 6.02 20.92
N SER A 54 1.59 5.11 20.90
CA SER A 54 1.37 3.70 21.23
C SER A 54 2.02 3.27 22.53
N THR A 55 2.94 4.06 23.10
CA THR A 55 3.66 3.67 24.33
C THR A 55 3.26 4.52 25.54
N GLY A 56 3.49 3.98 26.74
CA GLY A 56 3.27 4.71 28.00
C GLY A 56 4.21 5.89 28.25
N ARG A 57 5.28 6.04 27.43
CA ARG A 57 6.19 7.20 27.48
C ARG A 57 5.76 8.34 26.54
N GLY A 58 4.65 8.18 25.82
CA GLY A 58 4.22 9.15 24.83
C GLY A 58 4.99 9.05 23.50
N THR A 59 5.70 7.95 23.26
CA THR A 59 6.43 7.69 22.01
C THR A 59 5.59 6.82 21.07
N GLY A 60 5.92 6.87 19.78
CA GLY A 60 5.25 6.10 18.74
C GLY A 60 5.03 6.90 17.44
N PRO A 61 4.41 6.27 16.43
CA PRO A 61 3.96 4.88 16.42
C PRO A 61 5.10 3.87 16.26
N LEU A 62 4.85 2.61 16.63
CA LEU A 62 5.60 1.47 16.07
C LEU A 62 5.17 1.30 14.60
N GLY A 63 6.09 1.40 13.65
CA GLY A 63 5.77 1.46 12.22
C GLY A 63 5.27 2.84 11.79
N ASN A 64 4.27 2.89 10.91
CA ASN A 64 3.77 4.15 10.34
C ASN A 64 2.48 4.70 10.98
N GLY A 65 1.89 3.99 11.95
CA GLY A 65 0.66 4.41 12.65
C GLY A 65 -0.53 3.52 12.31
N ARG A 66 -1.74 4.10 12.28
CA ARG A 66 -2.97 3.33 12.05
C ARG A 66 -3.25 3.14 10.55
N PRO A 67 -3.15 1.93 9.99
CA PRO A 67 -3.49 1.69 8.59
C PRO A 67 -5.00 1.84 8.35
N LEU A 68 -5.33 2.26 7.13
CA LEU A 68 -6.70 2.24 6.59
C LEU A 68 -7.11 0.82 6.17
N ALA A 69 -6.17 0.07 5.59
CA ALA A 69 -6.33 -1.32 5.20
C ALA A 69 -5.02 -2.09 5.38
N GLN A 70 -5.13 -3.39 5.62
CA GLN A 70 -4.01 -4.32 5.72
C GLN A 70 -4.34 -5.58 4.92
N PHE A 71 -3.37 -6.05 4.16
CA PHE A 71 -3.40 -7.27 3.36
C PHE A 71 -2.20 -8.11 3.74
N ASP A 72 -2.38 -9.40 3.99
CA ASP A 72 -1.34 -10.24 4.58
C ASP A 72 -1.36 -11.65 4.02
N MET A 73 -0.20 -12.29 4.00
CA MET A 73 -0.07 -13.64 3.44
C MET A 73 -0.92 -14.63 4.24
N VAL A 74 -1.48 -15.63 3.54
CA VAL A 74 -2.20 -16.71 4.20
C VAL A 74 -1.19 -17.76 4.65
N ASN A 75 -0.64 -17.57 5.86
CA ASN A 75 0.40 -18.42 6.41
C ASN A 75 0.26 -18.56 7.96
N ASP A 76 1.33 -18.99 8.64
CA ASP A 76 1.36 -19.12 10.11
C ASP A 76 1.82 -17.84 10.84
N LYS A 77 2.23 -16.80 10.11
CA LYS A 77 2.78 -15.53 10.60
C LYS A 77 1.69 -14.47 10.77
N LYS A 78 0.79 -14.71 11.73
CA LYS A 78 -0.38 -13.84 12.00
C LYS A 78 -0.47 -13.39 13.44
N GLY A 79 -1.36 -12.43 13.70
CA GLY A 79 -1.60 -11.89 15.03
C GLY A 79 -0.51 -10.90 15.44
N PHE A 80 -0.12 -10.93 16.71
CA PHE A 80 0.92 -10.04 17.22
C PHE A 80 2.29 -10.72 17.19
N SER A 81 3.33 -9.93 16.90
CA SER A 81 4.71 -10.36 17.00
C SER A 81 5.04 -10.79 18.43
N SER A 82 5.90 -11.80 18.56
CA SER A 82 6.43 -12.28 19.84
C SER A 82 7.32 -11.21 20.49
N GLN A 83 8.16 -10.56 19.68
CA GLN A 83 9.02 -9.46 20.08
C GLN A 83 8.21 -8.16 20.20
N MET A 84 8.57 -7.34 21.20
CA MET A 84 7.92 -6.07 21.50
C MET A 84 8.93 -4.95 21.62
N VAL A 85 8.57 -3.76 21.16
CA VAL A 85 9.37 -2.54 21.32
C VAL A 85 8.64 -1.63 22.30
N GLU A 86 9.30 -1.30 23.41
CA GLU A 86 8.71 -0.48 24.48
C GLU A 86 7.34 -1.00 24.99
N GLY A 87 7.16 -2.32 25.01
CA GLY A 87 5.93 -2.98 25.46
C GLY A 87 4.79 -3.02 24.42
N VAL A 88 5.07 -2.61 23.17
CA VAL A 88 4.11 -2.66 22.07
C VAL A 88 4.53 -3.76 21.09
N ALA A 89 3.60 -4.66 20.77
CA ALA A 89 3.79 -5.69 19.75
C ALA A 89 3.34 -5.20 18.36
N TYR A 90 4.01 -5.66 17.32
CA TYR A 90 3.66 -5.39 15.93
C TYR A 90 2.52 -6.32 15.49
N TYR A 91 1.54 -5.82 14.74
CA TYR A 91 0.42 -6.64 14.26
C TYR A 91 0.65 -7.14 12.83
N LEU A 92 0.94 -8.44 12.68
CA LEU A 92 1.28 -9.08 11.40
C LEU A 92 0.07 -9.35 10.50
N GLY A 93 -1.16 -9.32 11.03
CA GLY A 93 -2.37 -9.51 10.22
C GLY A 93 -3.21 -10.70 10.68
N ASN A 94 -4.12 -11.13 9.82
CA ASN A 94 -5.11 -12.18 10.13
C ASN A 94 -5.43 -13.11 8.94
N ASN A 95 -4.44 -13.37 8.10
CA ASN A 95 -4.49 -14.16 6.87
C ASN A 95 -5.57 -13.69 5.89
N THR A 96 -5.58 -12.40 5.56
CA THR A 96 -6.58 -11.81 4.65
C THR A 96 -6.33 -12.10 3.17
N GLY A 97 -5.11 -12.51 2.82
CA GLY A 97 -4.65 -12.65 1.45
C GLY A 97 -4.06 -11.35 0.91
N LEU A 98 -3.15 -11.48 -0.04
CA LEU A 98 -2.55 -10.33 -0.71
C LEU A 98 -3.53 -9.71 -1.70
N ALA A 99 -3.50 -8.38 -1.75
CA ALA A 99 -4.17 -7.60 -2.78
C ALA A 99 -3.16 -6.64 -3.40
N HIS A 100 -3.43 -6.23 -4.64
CA HIS A 100 -2.65 -5.24 -5.39
C HIS A 100 -3.48 -4.02 -5.78
N THR A 101 -4.71 -3.95 -5.26
CA THR A 101 -5.66 -2.89 -5.51
C THR A 101 -6.48 -2.61 -4.26
N PHE A 102 -6.80 -1.34 -4.02
CA PHE A 102 -7.68 -0.92 -2.92
C PHE A 102 -8.54 0.26 -3.35
N ILE A 103 -9.81 0.29 -2.96
CA ILE A 103 -10.72 1.40 -3.25
C ILE A 103 -11.12 2.05 -1.94
N ASP A 104 -10.80 3.34 -1.79
CA ASP A 104 -11.33 4.19 -0.72
C ASP A 104 -12.53 4.99 -1.23
N THR A 105 -13.70 4.76 -0.64
CA THR A 105 -14.95 5.50 -0.90
C THR A 105 -15.32 6.47 0.22
N ALA A 106 -14.49 6.57 1.27
CA ALA A 106 -14.69 7.50 2.39
C ALA A 106 -13.96 8.83 2.15
N VAL A 107 -13.87 9.25 0.87
CA VAL A 107 -13.20 10.46 0.43
C VAL A 107 -14.20 11.55 0.05
N THR A 108 -13.79 12.80 0.23
CA THR A 108 -14.60 13.96 -0.17
C THR A 108 -14.03 14.57 -1.44
N ASN A 109 -14.88 14.80 -2.44
CA ASN A 109 -14.47 15.49 -3.66
C ASN A 109 -13.85 16.86 -3.37
N GLY A 110 -12.82 17.21 -4.13
CA GLY A 110 -12.09 18.46 -3.97
C GLY A 110 -11.06 18.47 -2.84
N GLN A 111 -11.06 17.50 -1.92
CA GLN A 111 -10.03 17.38 -0.87
C GLN A 111 -8.76 16.70 -1.41
N LEU A 112 -7.58 17.26 -1.12
CA LEU A 112 -6.32 16.60 -1.43
C LEU A 112 -6.03 15.52 -0.38
N TYR A 113 -5.75 14.32 -0.85
CA TYR A 113 -5.34 13.20 -0.01
C TYR A 113 -3.95 12.71 -0.42
N TYR A 114 -3.22 12.19 0.57
CA TYR A 114 -1.98 11.46 0.39
C TYR A 114 -2.25 10.01 0.76
N TYR A 115 -1.87 9.09 -0.13
CA TYR A 115 -1.92 7.66 0.13
C TYR A 115 -0.54 7.07 0.10
N ALA A 116 -0.27 6.16 1.02
CA ALA A 116 0.94 5.38 1.04
C ALA A 116 0.59 3.89 1.04
N VAL A 117 1.36 3.10 0.30
CA VAL A 117 1.33 1.64 0.38
C VAL A 117 2.68 1.17 0.87
N THR A 118 2.73 0.45 1.97
CA THR A 118 3.97 -0.10 2.52
C THR A 118 3.93 -1.61 2.43
N ALA A 119 5.08 -2.21 2.15
CA ALA A 119 5.28 -3.61 2.48
C ALA A 119 5.86 -3.70 3.89
N TYR A 120 5.48 -4.74 4.62
CA TYR A 120 6.05 -5.08 5.91
C TYR A 120 6.52 -6.53 5.94
N ASP A 121 7.51 -6.78 6.78
CA ASP A 121 8.09 -8.08 7.05
C ASP A 121 7.64 -8.62 8.41
N PHE A 122 7.92 -9.90 8.67
CA PHE A 122 7.70 -10.51 10.00
C PHE A 122 8.96 -10.52 10.88
N GLY A 123 10.08 -9.99 10.41
CA GLY A 123 11.37 -9.99 11.10
C GLY A 123 11.92 -11.41 11.37
N SER A 124 12.73 -11.55 12.43
CA SER A 124 13.33 -12.83 12.82
C SER A 124 13.53 -12.94 14.33
N ASP A 125 12.82 -13.89 14.95
CA ASP A 125 12.90 -14.16 16.39
C ASP A 125 14.24 -14.76 16.82
N SER A 126 14.85 -15.58 15.97
CA SER A 126 16.15 -16.19 16.27
C SER A 126 17.29 -15.18 16.27
N LEU A 127 17.18 -14.14 15.44
CA LEU A 127 18.21 -13.09 15.27
C LEU A 127 17.88 -11.80 16.03
N GLY A 128 16.71 -11.71 16.67
CA GLY A 128 16.27 -10.51 17.38
C GLY A 128 15.96 -9.34 16.45
N PHE A 129 15.56 -9.63 15.21
CA PHE A 129 15.07 -8.62 14.28
C PHE A 129 13.58 -8.45 14.44
N TYR A 130 13.18 -7.22 14.73
CA TYR A 130 11.78 -6.84 14.90
C TYR A 130 11.12 -6.66 13.53
N PRO A 131 9.82 -6.98 13.39
CA PRO A 131 9.05 -6.64 12.21
C PRO A 131 9.20 -5.17 11.83
N SER A 132 9.35 -4.91 10.53
CA SER A 132 9.57 -3.59 9.97
C SER A 132 8.66 -3.33 8.77
N GLU A 133 8.53 -2.07 8.37
CA GLU A 133 7.79 -1.70 7.16
C GLU A 133 8.47 -0.55 6.43
N ASN A 134 8.17 -0.41 5.14
CA ASN A 134 8.72 0.69 4.35
C ASN A 134 8.32 2.06 4.91
N ALA A 135 9.25 3.01 4.89
CA ALA A 135 8.98 4.38 5.30
C ALA A 135 8.00 5.07 4.33
N ILE A 136 7.17 5.96 4.87
CA ILE A 136 6.24 6.82 4.10
C ILE A 136 6.65 8.30 4.12
N ALA A 137 7.89 8.58 4.52
CA ALA A 137 8.38 9.94 4.71
C ALA A 137 8.39 10.72 3.39
N VAL A 138 7.67 11.84 3.37
CA VAL A 138 7.66 12.78 2.25
C VAL A 138 8.74 13.84 2.46
N SER A 139 9.57 14.03 1.43
CA SER A 139 10.60 15.07 1.45
C SER A 139 10.03 16.41 0.98
N ARG A 140 10.66 17.52 1.40
CA ARG A 140 10.27 18.88 0.96
C ARG A 140 11.38 19.51 0.13
N THR A 141 11.00 20.27 -0.89
CA THR A 141 11.95 21.11 -1.62
C THR A 141 12.20 22.41 -0.85
N PRO A 142 13.35 23.10 -1.08
CA PRO A 142 13.61 24.40 -0.47
C PRO A 142 12.55 25.47 -0.78
N ARG A 143 11.77 25.28 -1.85
CA ARG A 143 10.69 26.19 -2.27
C ARG A 143 9.29 25.73 -1.79
N GLY A 144 9.22 24.76 -0.87
CA GLY A 144 7.97 24.31 -0.26
C GLY A 144 7.19 23.25 -1.04
N GLY A 145 7.73 22.73 -2.14
CA GLY A 145 7.16 21.58 -2.86
C GLY A 145 7.34 20.27 -2.10
N THR A 146 6.59 19.23 -2.46
CA THR A 146 6.71 17.87 -1.90
C THR A 146 7.38 16.95 -2.91
N ILE A 147 8.28 16.10 -2.43
CA ILE A 147 8.89 15.01 -3.19
C ILE A 147 8.35 13.71 -2.57
N LEU A 148 7.48 13.05 -3.31
CA LEU A 148 6.86 11.80 -2.87
C LEU A 148 7.76 10.62 -3.23
N PRO A 149 8.02 9.68 -2.31
CA PRO A 149 8.65 8.41 -2.65
C PRO A 149 7.69 7.57 -3.52
N LYS A 150 8.22 6.56 -4.22
CA LYS A 150 7.45 5.75 -5.19
C LYS A 150 6.26 4.99 -4.59
N ASN A 151 6.26 4.80 -3.28
CA ASN A 151 5.22 4.12 -2.53
C ASN A 151 4.18 5.10 -1.94
N VAL A 152 4.24 6.38 -2.33
CA VAL A 152 3.32 7.44 -1.92
C VAL A 152 2.80 8.19 -3.14
N VAL A 153 1.51 8.48 -3.16
CA VAL A 153 0.82 9.28 -4.19
C VAL A 153 -0.05 10.34 -3.55
N SER A 154 -0.18 11.48 -4.23
CA SER A 154 -1.16 12.52 -3.87
C SER A 154 -2.25 12.59 -4.93
N VAL A 155 -3.49 12.70 -4.49
CA VAL A 155 -4.65 12.64 -5.39
C VAL A 155 -5.81 13.45 -4.83
N ARG A 156 -6.59 14.06 -5.73
CA ARG A 156 -7.77 14.85 -5.38
C ARG A 156 -8.99 14.30 -6.13
N PRO A 157 -9.87 13.50 -5.48
CA PRO A 157 -11.07 12.96 -6.11
C PRO A 157 -11.99 14.08 -6.56
N ASN A 158 -12.58 13.91 -7.74
CA ASN A 158 -13.53 14.83 -8.34
C ASN A 158 -14.36 14.09 -9.39
N PRO A 159 -15.58 14.56 -9.70
CA PRO A 159 -16.32 14.09 -10.86
C PRO A 159 -15.50 14.25 -12.13
N ARG A 160 -15.60 13.28 -13.03
CA ARG A 160 -14.92 13.35 -14.32
C ARG A 160 -15.54 14.42 -15.20
N VAL A 161 -14.72 15.01 -16.07
CA VAL A 161 -15.19 15.97 -17.06
C VAL A 161 -16.18 15.32 -18.03
N ARG A 162 -17.13 16.10 -18.53
CA ARG A 162 -18.10 15.63 -19.52
C ARG A 162 -17.35 15.15 -20.77
N GLY A 163 -17.67 13.94 -21.24
CA GLY A 163 -17.01 13.32 -22.40
C GLY A 163 -15.74 12.53 -22.08
N PHE A 164 -15.38 12.36 -20.79
CA PHE A 164 -14.35 11.41 -20.41
C PHE A 164 -14.75 9.98 -20.80
N THR A 165 -13.87 9.31 -21.53
CA THR A 165 -13.99 7.89 -21.87
C THR A 165 -12.94 7.12 -21.05
N ARG A 166 -13.37 6.07 -20.36
CA ARG A 166 -12.46 5.21 -19.61
C ARG A 166 -11.65 4.36 -20.60
N ALA A 167 -10.39 4.09 -20.26
CA ALA A 167 -9.64 3.11 -21.02
C ALA A 167 -10.24 1.72 -20.82
N GLU A 168 -10.31 0.95 -21.91
CA GLU A 168 -10.87 -0.39 -21.95
C GLU A 168 -9.79 -1.37 -22.40
N ALA A 169 -9.85 -2.59 -21.87
CA ALA A 169 -9.00 -3.68 -22.30
C ALA A 169 -9.80 -4.63 -23.19
N SER A 170 -9.21 -5.03 -24.31
CA SER A 170 -9.78 -6.06 -25.18
C SER A 170 -9.90 -7.39 -24.43
N ASN A 171 -10.88 -8.21 -24.85
CA ASN A 171 -11.04 -9.55 -24.33
C ASN A 171 -9.79 -10.41 -24.62
N THR A 172 -9.45 -11.28 -23.68
CA THR A 172 -8.34 -12.21 -23.86
C THR A 172 -8.73 -13.32 -24.83
N THR A 173 -7.77 -13.75 -25.66
CA THR A 173 -7.94 -14.92 -26.53
C THR A 173 -6.85 -15.94 -26.22
N ARG A 174 -7.22 -17.21 -26.18
CA ARG A 174 -6.26 -18.30 -25.96
C ARG A 174 -5.46 -18.54 -27.23
N VAL A 175 -4.16 -18.34 -27.16
CA VAL A 175 -3.23 -18.58 -28.29
C VAL A 175 -2.77 -20.05 -28.33
N ALA A 176 -2.54 -20.69 -27.17
CA ALA A 176 -2.07 -22.08 -27.10
C ALA A 176 -2.43 -22.77 -25.76
N GLY A 177 -2.24 -24.10 -25.70
CA GLY A 177 -2.31 -24.91 -24.48
C GLY A 177 -3.70 -25.45 -24.11
N ARG A 178 -3.72 -26.55 -23.33
CA ARG A 178 -4.95 -27.14 -22.76
C ARG A 178 -5.15 -26.63 -21.33
N GLY A 179 -6.30 -26.03 -21.05
CA GLY A 179 -6.69 -25.59 -19.71
C GLY A 179 -8.11 -25.04 -19.73
N THR A 180 -8.81 -25.08 -18.59
CA THR A 180 -10.21 -24.67 -18.47
C THR A 180 -10.40 -23.34 -17.74
N GLY A 181 -9.31 -22.68 -17.34
CA GLY A 181 -9.36 -21.39 -16.66
C GLY A 181 -9.90 -20.26 -17.55
N SER A 182 -10.60 -19.32 -16.93
CA SER A 182 -11.02 -18.05 -17.51
C SER A 182 -10.02 -16.94 -17.17
N VAL A 183 -9.70 -16.08 -18.13
CA VAL A 183 -8.84 -14.91 -17.93
C VAL A 183 -9.61 -13.65 -18.27
N GLN A 184 -9.68 -12.72 -17.31
CA GLN A 184 -10.28 -11.41 -17.49
C GLN A 184 -9.20 -10.34 -17.27
N VAL A 185 -9.25 -9.28 -18.07
CA VAL A 185 -8.38 -8.10 -17.92
C VAL A 185 -9.26 -6.93 -17.53
N GLU A 186 -8.89 -6.23 -16.46
CA GLU A 186 -9.53 -4.98 -16.04
C GLU A 186 -8.52 -3.84 -16.06
N VAL A 187 -8.93 -2.69 -16.61
CA VAL A 187 -8.15 -1.45 -16.50
C VAL A 187 -8.35 -0.83 -15.11
N VAL A 188 -7.32 -0.93 -14.29
CA VAL A 188 -7.31 -0.41 -12.90
C VAL A 188 -6.87 1.06 -12.83
N ASN A 189 -6.14 1.56 -13.83
CA ASN A 189 -5.79 2.97 -13.92
C ASN A 189 -5.84 3.44 -15.37
N SER A 190 -6.88 4.19 -15.71
CA SER A 190 -7.07 4.68 -17.09
C SER A 190 -5.98 5.65 -17.55
N ALA A 191 -5.36 6.39 -16.63
CA ALA A 191 -4.36 7.41 -16.97
C ALA A 191 -3.00 6.82 -17.36
N LEU A 192 -2.79 5.52 -17.11
CA LEU A 192 -1.55 4.82 -17.47
C LEU A 192 -1.67 4.05 -18.80
N VAL A 193 -2.87 3.99 -19.38
CA VAL A 193 -3.07 3.33 -20.67
C VAL A 193 -2.68 4.32 -21.77
N PRO A 194 -1.71 4.00 -22.64
CA PRO A 194 -1.31 4.87 -23.74
C PRO A 194 -2.46 5.13 -24.72
N ASP A 195 -2.50 6.34 -25.28
CA ASP A 195 -3.33 6.63 -26.44
C ASP A 195 -2.81 5.86 -27.67
N ASN A 196 -3.72 5.37 -28.52
CA ASN A 196 -3.39 4.67 -29.77
C ASN A 196 -2.86 5.61 -30.85
#